data_AF-A0A7V5FWA7-F1
#
_entry.id   AF-A0A7V5FWA7-F1
#
_cell.length_a   1.000
_cell.length_b   1.000
_cell.length_c   1.000
_cell.angle_alpha   90.00
_cell.angle_beta   90.00
_cell.angle_gamma   90.00
#
_symmetry.space_group_name_H-M   'P 1'
#
loop_
_entity.id
_entity.type
_entity.pdbx_description
1 polymer ?
#
loop_
_entity_poly.entity_id
_entity_poly.type
_entity_poly.pdbx_seq_one_letter_code
_entity_poly.pdbx_strand_id
1 'polypeptide(L)'
;MEQRKFKRFPLQCQLEVRGENRSGHSFCESTELINISGGGALFYSLQTDRYIKGQVIEANIMLPGTPEIRGRMKTTATVVSVKNIQNSQNTAACDRIQIAVHFMEPLRLMRNEAPSRANNQPARVVSR
;
A
#
# COMPACT_ATOMS: atom_id res chain seq x y z
N MET A 1 1.85 -24.97 18.37
CA MET A 1 1.43 -24.44 17.05
C MET A 1 0.59 -23.21 17.30
N GLU A 2 1.07 -22.03 16.92
CA GLU A 2 0.31 -20.78 17.11
C GLU A 2 -0.83 -20.73 16.08
N GLN A 3 -2.06 -20.94 16.55
CA GLN A 3 -3.25 -20.83 15.72
C GLN A 3 -3.48 -19.35 15.39
N ARG A 4 -3.68 -19.06 14.10
CA ARG A 4 -3.88 -17.69 13.62
C ARG A 4 -5.22 -17.16 14.16
N LYS A 5 -5.19 -16.01 14.86
CA LYS A 5 -6.40 -15.34 15.37
C LYS A 5 -7.34 -14.83 14.28
N PHE A 6 -6.85 -14.57 13.06
CA PHE A 6 -7.63 -13.97 11.98
C PHE A 6 -7.55 -14.76 10.67
N LYS A 7 -8.70 -14.91 10.00
CA LYS A 7 -8.79 -15.42 8.63
C LYS A 7 -8.16 -14.41 7.65
N ARG A 8 -7.47 -14.91 6.63
CA ARG A 8 -6.93 -14.10 5.53
C ARG A 8 -7.89 -14.12 4.35
N PHE A 9 -8.11 -12.97 3.76
CA PHE A 9 -8.92 -12.78 2.57
C PHE A 9 -8.00 -12.37 1.43
N PRO A 10 -8.02 -13.08 0.28
CA PRO A 10 -7.34 -12.61 -0.91
C PRO A 10 -7.99 -11.28 -1.33
N LEU A 11 -7.17 -10.27 -1.53
CA LEU A 11 -7.64 -8.95 -1.93
C LEU A 11 -6.59 -8.33 -2.84
N GLN A 12 -6.87 -8.33 -4.14
CA GLN A 12 -6.05 -7.64 -5.13
C GLN A 12 -6.47 -6.18 -5.17
N CYS A 13 -5.72 -5.36 -4.45
CA CYS A 13 -5.89 -3.92 -4.42
C CYS A 13 -4.53 -3.26 -4.55
N GLN A 14 -4.51 -2.08 -5.15
CA GLN A 14 -3.32 -1.25 -5.15
C GLN A 14 -3.02 -0.83 -3.70
N LEU A 15 -1.76 -0.97 -3.31
CA LEU A 15 -1.24 -0.59 -2.01
C LEU A 15 -0.16 0.46 -2.23
N GLU A 16 -0.31 1.63 -1.61
CA GLU A 16 0.78 2.58 -1.46
C GLU A 16 1.42 2.38 -0.08
N VAL A 17 2.73 2.14 -0.07
CA VAL A 17 3.54 2.01 1.13
C VAL A 17 4.46 3.21 1.25
N ARG A 18 4.49 3.81 2.44
CA ARG A 18 5.47 4.85 2.79
C ARG A 18 6.26 4.41 4.01
N GLY A 19 7.55 4.70 4.03
CA GLY A 19 8.41 4.33 5.15
C GLY A 19 9.79 4.93 5.02
N GLU A 20 10.69 4.48 5.88
CA GLU A 20 12.09 4.90 5.92
C GLU A 20 12.99 3.67 5.80
N ASN A 21 13.98 3.69 4.91
CA ASN A 21 14.90 2.57 4.71
C ASN A 21 16.03 2.55 5.76
N ARG A 22 16.98 1.59 5.62
CA ARG A 22 18.13 1.46 6.55
C ARG A 22 18.98 2.72 6.67
N SER A 23 19.06 3.51 5.61
CA SER A 23 19.89 4.71 5.53
C SER A 23 19.18 5.96 6.04
N GLY A 24 17.95 5.82 6.55
CA GLY A 24 17.13 6.96 6.99
C GLY A 24 16.43 7.69 5.84
N HIS A 25 16.49 7.18 4.61
CA HIS A 25 15.83 7.81 3.48
C HIS A 25 14.37 7.37 3.39
N SER A 26 13.47 8.35 3.37
CA SER A 26 12.05 8.10 3.13
C SER A 26 11.83 7.55 1.73
N PHE A 27 10.87 6.63 1.60
CA PHE A 27 10.44 6.11 0.32
C PHE A 27 8.92 6.05 0.22
N CYS A 28 8.44 6.01 -1.02
CA CYS A 28 7.07 5.71 -1.38
C CYS A 28 7.10 4.64 -2.47
N GLU A 29 6.27 3.60 -2.34
CA GLU A 29 6.13 2.53 -3.30
C GLU A 29 4.67 2.23 -3.56
N SER A 30 4.30 2.08 -4.83
CA SER A 30 3.01 1.53 -5.24
C SER A 30 3.20 0.06 -5.62
N THR A 31 2.45 -0.83 -4.99
CA THR A 31 2.50 -2.28 -5.23
C THR A 31 1.11 -2.91 -5.10
N GLU A 32 1.02 -4.23 -5.20
CA GLU A 32 -0.20 -5.01 -5.08
C GLU A 32 -0.27 -5.77 -3.76
N LEU A 33 -1.41 -5.63 -3.10
CA LEU A 33 -1.80 -6.45 -1.98
C LEU A 33 -2.12 -7.88 -2.46
N ILE A 34 -1.67 -8.88 -1.72
CA ILE A 34 -1.97 -10.29 -2.00
C ILE A 34 -3.14 -10.74 -1.14
N ASN A 35 -3.03 -10.51 0.17
CA ASN A 35 -4.07 -10.83 1.12
C ASN A 35 -4.02 -9.93 2.35
N ILE A 36 -5.15 -9.85 3.04
CA ILE A 36 -5.35 -9.06 4.24
C ILE A 36 -6.11 -9.84 5.30
N SER A 37 -5.92 -9.48 6.56
CA SER A 37 -6.67 -9.94 7.71
C SER A 37 -6.90 -8.78 8.67
N GLY A 38 -7.71 -8.96 9.71
CA GLY A 38 -7.90 -7.92 10.72
C GLY A 38 -6.61 -7.49 11.44
N GLY A 39 -5.58 -8.35 11.47
CA GLY A 39 -4.32 -8.09 12.15
C GLY A 39 -3.13 -7.80 11.24
N GLY A 40 -3.27 -7.80 9.91
CA GLY A 40 -2.12 -7.59 9.04
C GLY A 40 -2.36 -7.93 7.57
N ALA A 41 -1.34 -7.71 6.76
CA ALA A 41 -1.36 -7.87 5.32
C ALA A 41 -0.11 -8.54 4.77
N LEU A 42 -0.22 -9.04 3.55
CA LEU A 42 0.87 -9.60 2.75
C LEU A 42 0.86 -8.94 1.39
N PHE A 43 2.02 -8.45 0.95
CA PHE A 43 2.22 -7.89 -0.38
C PHE A 43 3.59 -8.27 -0.92
N TYR A 44 3.83 -8.00 -2.19
CA TYR A 44 5.15 -8.18 -2.78
C TYR A 44 5.81 -6.84 -3.06
N SER A 45 7.13 -6.82 -3.20
CA SER A 45 7.88 -5.65 -3.66
C SER A 45 9.05 -6.09 -4.55
N LEU A 46 9.46 -5.19 -5.44
CA LEU A 46 10.70 -5.32 -6.22
C LEU A 46 11.86 -4.53 -5.57
N GLN A 47 11.60 -3.82 -4.47
CA GLN A 47 12.54 -2.95 -3.79
C GLN A 47 13.16 -3.68 -2.59
N THR A 48 14.11 -4.58 -2.87
CA THR A 48 14.66 -5.53 -1.90
C THR A 48 15.44 -4.88 -0.75
N ASP A 49 15.89 -3.64 -0.92
CA ASP A 49 16.70 -2.87 0.02
C ASP A 49 15.87 -1.95 0.95
N ARG A 50 14.58 -1.74 0.67
CA ARG A 50 13.72 -0.78 1.40
C ARG A 50 13.07 -1.34 2.64
N TYR A 51 12.99 -2.67 2.77
CA TYR A 51 12.21 -3.35 3.80
C TYR A 51 13.07 -4.12 4.79
N ILE A 52 12.78 -3.95 6.07
CA ILE A 52 13.52 -4.58 7.17
C ILE A 52 12.52 -5.06 8.21
N LYS A 53 12.76 -6.23 8.80
CA LYS A 53 11.95 -6.69 9.93
C LYS A 53 12.02 -5.69 11.09
N GLY A 54 10.87 -5.37 11.68
CA GLY A 54 10.71 -4.40 12.77
C GLY A 54 10.48 -2.95 12.31
N GLN A 55 10.67 -2.66 11.03
CA GLN A 55 10.43 -1.33 10.46
C GLN A 55 8.94 -0.96 10.51
N VAL A 56 8.65 0.29 10.85
CA VAL A 56 7.31 0.87 10.78
C VAL A 56 7.09 1.47 9.40
N ILE A 57 5.93 1.19 8.81
CA ILE A 57 5.50 1.73 7.53
C ILE A 57 4.07 2.28 7.66
N GLU A 58 3.73 3.22 6.79
CA GLU A 58 2.35 3.59 6.52
C GLU A 58 1.83 2.77 5.32
N ALA A 59 0.67 2.15 5.49
CA ALA A 59 0.00 1.37 4.46
C ALA A 59 -1.31 2.06 4.05
N ASN A 60 -1.43 2.39 2.76
CA ASN A 60 -2.62 2.98 2.15
C ASN A 60 -3.18 2.01 1.10
N ILE A 61 -4.21 1.25 1.47
CA ILE A 61 -4.87 0.29 0.57
C ILE A 61 -5.94 1.04 -0.21
N MET A 62 -5.74 1.15 -1.52
CA MET A 62 -6.68 1.81 -2.42
C MET A 62 -7.85 0.85 -2.69
N LEU A 63 -9.04 1.27 -2.29
CA LEU A 63 -10.24 0.46 -2.50
C LEU A 63 -10.72 0.62 -3.96
N PRO A 64 -11.20 -0.47 -4.58
CA PRO A 64 -11.91 -0.37 -5.84
C PRO A 64 -13.10 0.56 -5.69
N GLY A 65 -13.34 1.42 -6.67
CA GLY A 65 -14.40 2.41 -6.63
C GLY A 65 -14.61 3.07 -7.98
N THR A 66 -15.61 3.94 -8.05
CA THR A 66 -15.84 4.76 -9.25
C THR A 66 -15.01 6.04 -9.18
N PRO A 67 -14.81 6.76 -10.30
CA PRO A 67 -14.19 8.07 -10.27
C PRO A 67 -14.86 9.06 -9.30
N GLU A 68 -16.17 8.96 -9.07
CA GLU A 68 -16.88 9.83 -8.11
C GLU A 68 -16.72 9.41 -6.64
N ILE A 69 -16.39 8.13 -6.39
CA ILE A 69 -16.23 7.54 -5.06
C ILE A 69 -14.94 6.74 -5.03
N ARG A 70 -13.84 7.45 -4.75
CA ARG A 70 -12.55 6.83 -4.44
C ARG A 70 -12.42 6.69 -2.92
N GLY A 71 -12.10 5.50 -2.44
CA GLY A 71 -11.85 5.22 -1.03
C GLY A 71 -10.45 4.66 -0.81
N ARG A 72 -9.93 4.79 0.40
CA ARG A 72 -8.74 4.08 0.85
C ARG A 72 -8.89 3.62 2.29
N MET A 73 -8.20 2.54 2.64
CA MET A 73 -7.98 2.16 4.04
C MET A 73 -6.56 2.52 4.43
N LYS A 74 -6.40 3.25 5.53
CA LYS A 74 -5.10 3.69 6.04
C LYS A 74 -4.80 3.05 7.39
N THR A 75 -3.56 2.64 7.60
CA THR A 75 -3.04 2.20 8.91
C THR A 75 -1.51 2.33 8.97
N THR A 76 -0.96 2.29 10.18
CA THR A 76 0.46 2.04 10.42
C THR A 76 0.68 0.55 10.66
N ALA A 77 1.80 0.03 10.17
CA ALA A 77 2.11 -1.38 10.27
C ALA A 77 3.59 -1.62 10.55
N THR A 78 3.91 -2.71 11.22
CA THR A 78 5.29 -3.17 11.42
C THR A 78 5.59 -4.33 10.49
N VAL A 79 6.74 -4.28 9.80
CA VAL A 79 7.22 -5.39 8.98
C VAL A 79 7.60 -6.57 9.87
N VAL A 80 6.93 -7.71 9.71
CA VAL A 80 7.19 -8.91 10.52
C VAL A 80 8.01 -9.97 9.78
N SER A 81 8.02 -9.94 8.45
CA SER A 81 8.80 -10.86 7.61
C SER A 81 9.10 -10.24 6.26
N VAL A 82 10.33 -10.48 5.77
CA VAL A 82 10.76 -10.21 4.39
C VAL A 82 11.33 -11.52 3.86
N LYS A 83 10.83 -12.01 2.72
CA LYS A 83 11.27 -13.27 2.10
C LYS A 83 11.57 -13.07 0.63
N ASN A 84 12.77 -13.43 0.18
CA ASN A 84 13.10 -13.50 -1.24
C ASN A 84 12.30 -14.63 -1.89
N ILE A 85 11.70 -14.35 -3.04
CA ILE A 85 11.03 -15.34 -3.88
C ILE A 85 11.78 -15.36 -5.20
N GLN A 86 12.71 -16.29 -5.31
CA GLN A 86 13.35 -16.59 -6.58
C GLN A 86 12.39 -17.47 -7.39
N ASN A 87 11.98 -16.99 -8.57
CA ASN A 87 11.30 -17.85 -9.53
C ASN A 87 12.37 -18.74 -10.18
N SER A 88 12.51 -19.95 -9.67
CA SER A 88 13.49 -20.97 -10.11
C SER A 88 13.27 -21.51 -11.54
N GLN A 89 12.45 -20.85 -12.37
CA GLN A 89 12.10 -21.31 -13.72
C GLN A 89 12.27 -20.26 -14.81
N ASN A 90 12.77 -19.05 -14.52
CA ASN A 90 12.98 -18.04 -15.57
C ASN A 90 14.25 -17.23 -15.31
N THR A 91 15.23 -17.34 -16.21
CA THR A 91 16.53 -16.64 -16.15
C THR A 91 16.41 -15.11 -16.31
N ALA A 92 15.19 -14.59 -16.52
CA ALA A 92 14.86 -13.16 -16.55
C ALA A 92 14.03 -12.68 -15.34
N ALA A 93 13.91 -13.49 -14.27
CA ALA A 93 13.08 -13.12 -13.12
C ALA A 93 13.70 -11.97 -12.30
N CYS A 94 12.99 -10.85 -12.21
CA CYS A 94 13.32 -9.76 -11.29
C CYS A 94 13.17 -10.27 -9.85
N ASP A 95 14.21 -10.08 -9.01
CA ASP A 95 14.19 -10.48 -7.61
C ASP A 95 13.02 -9.79 -6.90
N ARG A 96 12.00 -10.59 -6.54
CA ARG A 96 10.82 -10.12 -5.83
C ARG A 96 10.89 -10.58 -4.39
N ILE A 97 10.54 -9.69 -3.48
CA ILE A 97 10.36 -10.02 -2.06
C ILE A 97 8.89 -10.06 -1.69
N GLN A 98 8.56 -10.95 -0.77
CA GLN A 98 7.28 -10.98 -0.08
C GLN A 98 7.44 -10.37 1.31
N ILE A 99 6.55 -9.43 1.61
CA ILE A 99 6.55 -8.65 2.83
C ILE A 99 5.26 -8.93 3.59
N ALA A 100 5.40 -9.41 4.82
CA ALA A 100 4.30 -9.55 5.74
C ALA A 100 4.37 -8.45 6.80
N VAL A 101 3.23 -7.85 7.11
CA VAL A 101 3.12 -6.76 8.08
C VAL A 101 2.03 -7.03 9.10
N HIS A 102 2.24 -6.53 10.31
CA HIS A 102 1.25 -6.51 11.38
C HIS A 102 0.70 -5.09 11.53
N PHE A 103 -0.61 -4.94 11.56
CA PHE A 103 -1.24 -3.63 11.76
C PHE A 103 -1.10 -3.21 13.23
N MET A 104 -0.56 -2.02 13.44
CA MET A 104 -0.41 -1.44 14.78
C MET A 104 -1.72 -0.78 15.24
N GLU A 105 -2.53 -0.32 14.29
CA GLU A 105 -3.84 0.28 14.52
C GLU A 105 -4.92 -0.34 13.62
N PRO A 106 -6.20 -0.27 14.02
CA PRO A 106 -7.30 -0.62 13.14
C PRO A 106 -7.26 0.16 11.81
N LEU A 107 -7.66 -0.50 10.72
CA LEU A 107 -7.79 0.13 9.42
C LEU A 107 -8.84 1.23 9.45
N ARG A 108 -8.44 2.46 9.10
CA ARG A 108 -9.36 3.59 9.00
C ARG A 108 -9.82 3.74 7.56
N LEU A 109 -11.12 3.63 7.33
CA LEU A 109 -11.72 3.91 6.03
C LEU A 109 -11.78 5.42 5.81
N MET A 110 -11.26 5.87 4.67
CA MET A 110 -11.24 7.26 4.28
C MET A 110 -11.82 7.41 2.86
N ARG A 111 -12.60 8.47 2.65
CA ARG A 111 -12.96 8.93 1.30
C ARG A 111 -11.80 9.76 0.76
N ASN A 112 -11.37 9.48 -0.46
CA ASN A 112 -10.46 10.37 -1.17
C ASN A 112 -11.27 11.56 -1.69
N GLU A 113 -10.74 12.76 -1.49
CA GLU A 113 -11.35 13.96 -2.08
C GLU A 113 -11.35 13.80 -3.61
N ALA A 114 -12.48 14.16 -4.23
CA ALA A 114 -12.51 14.26 -5.69
C ALA A 114 -11.46 15.30 -6.11
N PRO A 115 -10.72 15.11 -7.21
CA PRO A 115 -9.90 16.17 -7.74
C PRO A 115 -10.82 17.38 -7.94
N SER A 116 -10.51 18.49 -7.26
CA SER A 116 -11.27 19.73 -7.39
C SER A 116 -11.37 20.04 -8.87
N ARG A 117 -12.60 20.16 -9.41
CA ARG A 117 -12.77 20.74 -10.74
C ARG A 117 -12.14 22.13 -10.66
N ALA A 118 -10.99 22.31 -11.32
CA ALA A 118 -10.39 23.63 -11.46
C ALA A 118 -11.48 24.54 -12.05
N ASN A 119 -11.78 25.63 -11.32
CA ASN A 119 -12.72 26.66 -11.74
C ASN A 119 -12.20 27.32 -13.03
N ASN A 120 -12.57 26.80 -14.19
CA ASN A 120 -12.51 27.55 -15.44
C ASN A 120 -13.80 28.36 -15.58
N GLN A 121 -13.89 29.48 -14.86
CA GLN A 121 -14.82 30.55 -15.25
C GLN A 121 -14.20 31.34 -16.41
N PRO A 122 -14.85 31.45 -17.58
CA PRO A 122 -14.39 32.37 -18.60
C PRO A 122 -14.54 33.81 -18.09
N ALA A 123 -13.49 34.60 -18.24
CA ALA A 123 -13.48 36.02 -17.90
C ALA A 123 -14.66 36.74 -18.60
N ARG A 124 -15.56 37.34 -17.81
CA ARG A 124 -16.55 38.29 -18.32
C ARG A 124 -15.82 39.51 -18.84
N VAL A 125 -15.69 39.63 -20.15
CA VAL A 125 -15.35 40.89 -20.81
C VAL A 125 -16.56 41.81 -20.65
N VAL A 126 -16.41 42.86 -19.83
CA VAL A 126 -17.36 43.96 -19.75
C VAL A 126 -16.89 45.02 -20.72
N SER A 127 -17.50 45.09 -21.91
CA SER A 127 -17.32 46.21 -22.83
C SER A 127 -18.24 47.35 -22.38
N ARG A 128 -17.66 48.55 -22.21
CA ARG A 128 -18.38 49.82 -22.01
C ARG A 128 -18.80 50.40 -23.35
#